data_AF-A0A533S2A4-F1
#
_entry.id   AF-A0A533S2A4-F1
#
_cell.length_a   1.000
_cell.length_b   1.000
_cell.length_c   1.000
_cell.angle_alpha   90.00
_cell.angle_beta   90.00
_cell.angle_gamma   90.00
#
_symmetry.space_group_name_H-M   'P 1'
#
loop_
_entity.id
_entity.type
_entity.pdbx_description
1 polymer ?
#
loop_
_entity_poly.entity_id
_entity_poly.type
_entity_poly.pdbx_seq_one_letter_code
_entity_poly.pdbx_strand_id
1 'polypeptide(L)'
;MLPLIHACEAADESLASAATQVIGHLRKEDALDILCAHWAHTRGEFLENIIITAGYTAQSPVEVRLLTALKLNQPDHIATHSADVVAPLIQASRDPDAEIATRADYLLRHALSGAALTEFCLRWSQTRDAHLETILLQSQLIPRQPQPLRLLCALKLGHQDVAQKCPPRNLESLLAACQDPDETIQSNARAALCQLQSKESREALCQIFLANGNEEARQAAIDGGFQPVEMERRALFLFLTAQWHLYETVDFDQRILRVIYDTAAPELRQRMARTVQTAGRIEFLTILT
;
A
#
# COMPACT_ATOMS: atom_id res chain seq x y z
N MET A 1 33.56 23.28 -16.25
CA MET A 1 33.33 23.11 -14.80
C MET A 1 34.32 22.17 -14.15
N LEU A 2 34.42 20.89 -14.56
CA LEU A 2 35.40 19.96 -13.96
C LEU A 2 36.86 20.47 -13.92
N PRO A 3 37.39 21.15 -14.97
CA PRO A 3 38.74 21.72 -14.89
C PRO A 3 38.87 22.86 -13.87
N LEU A 4 37.79 23.60 -13.60
CA LEU A 4 37.78 24.65 -12.58
C LEU A 4 37.74 24.06 -11.17
N ILE A 5 37.02 22.94 -10.98
CA ILE A 5 37.00 22.21 -9.71
C ILE A 5 38.40 21.67 -9.40
N HIS A 6 39.06 21.04 -10.38
CA HIS A 6 40.45 20.57 -10.20
C HIS A 6 41.45 21.72 -9.97
N ALA A 7 41.19 22.91 -10.54
CA ALA A 7 42.02 24.09 -10.32
C ALA A 7 41.91 24.63 -8.88
N CYS A 8 40.79 24.41 -8.18
CA CYS A 8 40.64 24.75 -6.77
C CYS A 8 41.47 23.84 -5.85
N GLU A 9 41.77 22.62 -6.27
CA GLU A 9 42.60 21.65 -5.54
C GLU A 9 44.08 21.71 -5.99
N ALA A 10 44.44 22.64 -6.87
CA ALA A 10 45.80 22.80 -7.35
C ALA A 10 46.74 23.34 -6.24
N ALA A 11 48.00 22.90 -6.26
CA ALA A 11 49.02 23.35 -5.31
C ALA A 11 49.36 24.86 -5.43
N ASP A 12 48.94 25.52 -6.51
CA ASP A 12 49.11 26.96 -6.70
C ASP A 12 47.98 27.72 -5.98
N GLU A 13 48.32 28.34 -4.84
CA GLU A 13 47.37 29.11 -4.02
C GLU A 13 46.69 30.26 -4.77
N SER A 14 47.37 30.87 -5.74
CA SER A 14 46.81 31.99 -6.51
C SER A 14 45.76 31.51 -7.51
N LEU A 15 46.02 30.38 -8.17
CA LEU A 15 45.10 29.72 -9.08
C LEU A 15 43.89 29.16 -8.31
N ALA A 16 44.13 28.52 -7.17
CA ALA A 16 43.09 27.97 -6.31
C ALA A 16 42.16 29.07 -5.77
N SER A 17 42.71 30.20 -5.33
CA SER A 17 41.94 31.36 -4.87
C SER A 17 41.08 31.97 -5.98
N ALA A 18 41.65 32.19 -7.17
CA ALA A 18 40.93 32.74 -8.32
C ALA A 18 39.81 31.78 -8.78
N ALA A 19 40.09 30.48 -8.85
CA ALA A 19 39.10 29.46 -9.21
C ALA A 19 37.95 29.41 -8.18
N THR A 20 38.27 29.51 -6.89
CA THR A 20 37.29 29.55 -5.79
C THR A 20 36.37 30.77 -5.90
N GLN A 21 36.93 31.95 -6.21
CA GLN A 21 36.15 33.17 -6.38
C GLN A 21 35.18 33.07 -7.58
N VAL A 22 35.63 32.48 -8.69
CA VAL A 22 34.79 32.24 -9.88
C VAL A 22 33.68 31.25 -9.57
N ILE A 23 33.99 30.17 -8.86
CA ILE A 23 33.00 29.17 -8.45
C ILE A 23 31.98 29.76 -7.46
N GLY A 24 32.39 30.66 -6.57
CA GLY A 24 31.50 31.34 -5.61
C GLY A 24 30.51 32.33 -6.23
N HIS A 25 30.65 32.66 -7.53
CA HIS A 25 29.78 33.61 -8.24
C HIS A 25 29.22 33.06 -9.56
N LEU A 26 28.98 31.74 -9.62
CA LEU A 26 28.39 31.09 -10.79
C LEU A 26 26.98 31.61 -11.04
N ARG A 27 26.73 32.01 -12.29
CA ARG A 27 25.40 32.48 -12.74
C ARG A 27 24.73 31.56 -13.75
N LYS A 28 25.48 30.58 -14.30
CA LYS A 28 24.96 29.65 -15.30
C LYS A 28 24.41 28.42 -14.58
N GLU A 29 23.15 28.10 -14.84
CA GLU A 29 22.43 26.97 -14.23
C GLU A 29 23.14 25.63 -14.51
N ASP A 30 23.50 25.35 -15.77
CA ASP A 30 24.25 24.13 -16.13
C ASP A 30 25.57 23.96 -15.35
N ALA A 31 26.23 25.09 -15.06
CA ALA A 31 27.50 25.06 -14.34
C ALA A 31 27.31 24.75 -12.85
N LEU A 32 26.21 25.22 -12.27
CA LEU A 32 25.80 24.94 -10.90
C LEU A 32 25.41 23.46 -10.78
N ASP A 33 24.60 22.94 -11.69
CA ASP A 33 24.18 21.53 -11.70
C ASP A 33 25.38 20.59 -11.78
N ILE A 34 26.36 20.87 -12.64
CA ILE A 34 27.60 20.06 -12.71
C ILE A 34 28.40 20.11 -11.41
N LEU A 35 28.50 21.28 -10.78
CA LEU A 35 29.22 21.44 -9.52
C LEU A 35 28.54 20.68 -8.38
N CYS A 36 27.23 20.83 -8.25
CA CYS A 36 26.44 20.14 -7.25
C CYS A 36 26.41 18.63 -7.48
N ALA A 37 26.35 18.18 -8.73
CA ALA A 37 26.43 16.76 -9.06
C ALA A 37 27.81 16.19 -8.69
N HIS A 38 28.88 16.96 -8.90
CA HIS A 38 30.21 16.55 -8.50
C HIS A 38 30.32 16.45 -6.97
N TRP A 39 29.81 17.43 -6.21
CA TRP A 39 29.74 17.33 -4.75
C TRP A 39 28.90 16.14 -4.29
N ALA A 40 27.74 15.87 -4.88
CA ALA A 40 26.90 14.74 -4.50
C ALA A 40 27.63 13.39 -4.69
N HIS A 41 28.54 13.31 -5.66
CA HIS A 41 29.37 12.13 -5.91
C HIS A 41 30.58 12.05 -4.97
N THR A 42 31.33 13.14 -4.78
CA THR A 42 32.61 13.13 -4.04
C THR A 42 32.47 13.41 -2.55
N ARG A 43 31.40 14.09 -2.15
CA ARG A 43 31.15 14.59 -0.77
C ARG A 43 32.33 15.41 -0.21
N GLY A 44 33.04 16.12 -1.09
CA GLY A 44 34.19 16.94 -0.69
C GLY A 44 33.79 18.16 0.14
N GLU A 45 34.41 18.32 1.31
CA GLU A 45 34.16 19.41 2.28
C GLU A 45 34.34 20.81 1.65
N PHE A 46 35.31 20.96 0.74
CA PHE A 46 35.53 22.21 0.02
C PHE A 46 34.31 22.64 -0.80
N LEU A 47 33.76 21.73 -1.60
CA LEU A 47 32.58 22.02 -2.42
C LEU A 47 31.33 22.18 -1.57
N GLU A 48 31.23 21.44 -0.48
CA GLU A 48 30.17 21.62 0.51
C GLU A 48 30.15 23.05 1.06
N ASN A 49 31.30 23.55 1.52
CA ASN A 49 31.42 24.91 2.04
C ASN A 49 31.05 25.98 1.00
N ILE A 50 31.41 25.77 -0.26
CA ILE A 50 31.01 26.64 -1.37
C ILE A 50 29.50 26.60 -1.58
N ILE A 51 28.91 25.41 -1.64
CA ILE A 51 27.46 25.23 -1.85
C ILE A 51 26.68 25.91 -0.72
N ILE A 52 27.11 25.72 0.53
CA ILE A 52 26.51 26.35 1.71
C ILE A 52 26.63 27.86 1.66
N THR A 53 27.84 28.38 1.41
CA THR A 53 28.11 29.83 1.44
C THR A 53 27.38 30.56 0.31
N ALA A 54 27.34 29.96 -0.88
CA ALA A 54 26.71 30.56 -2.06
C ALA A 54 25.21 30.24 -2.18
N GLY A 55 24.68 29.33 -1.34
CA GLY A 55 23.27 28.92 -1.37
C GLY A 55 22.88 28.20 -2.66
N TYR A 56 23.79 27.41 -3.24
CA TYR A 56 23.57 26.76 -4.52
C TYR A 56 22.65 25.54 -4.43
N THR A 57 21.43 25.65 -4.94
CA THR A 57 20.53 24.51 -5.16
C THR A 57 20.59 24.07 -6.62
N ALA A 58 20.90 22.79 -6.86
CA ALA A 58 20.80 22.24 -8.21
C ALA A 58 19.34 22.21 -8.70
N GLN A 59 19.14 22.30 -10.00
CA GLN A 59 17.84 22.12 -10.65
C GLN A 59 17.68 20.69 -11.18
N SER A 60 18.77 20.08 -11.63
CA SER A 60 18.80 18.74 -12.21
C SER A 60 20.12 18.02 -11.90
N PRO A 61 20.13 16.67 -11.81
CA PRO A 61 18.97 15.78 -11.73
C PRO A 61 18.27 15.85 -10.37
N VAL A 62 17.09 15.23 -10.23
CA VAL A 62 16.22 15.35 -9.05
C VAL A 62 16.94 14.95 -7.76
N GLU A 63 17.79 13.93 -7.83
CA GLU A 63 18.60 13.43 -6.71
C GLU A 63 19.56 14.51 -6.19
N VAL A 64 20.23 15.22 -7.09
CA VAL A 64 21.22 16.25 -6.75
C VAL A 64 20.52 17.51 -6.22
N ARG A 65 19.39 17.88 -6.83
CA ARG A 65 18.51 18.95 -6.30
C ARG A 65 18.07 18.63 -4.88
N LEU A 66 17.61 17.41 -4.64
CA LEU A 66 17.15 16.98 -3.32
C LEU A 66 18.28 17.03 -2.29
N LEU A 67 19.46 16.48 -2.61
CA LEU A 67 20.59 16.48 -1.69
C LEU A 67 21.07 17.90 -1.34
N THR A 68 21.18 18.77 -2.33
CA THR A 68 21.58 20.17 -2.11
C THR A 68 20.52 20.95 -1.34
N ALA A 69 19.24 20.79 -1.67
CA ALA A 69 18.13 21.41 -0.93
C ALA A 69 18.08 20.93 0.53
N LEU A 70 18.26 19.63 0.78
CA LEU A 70 18.34 19.08 2.14
C LEU A 70 19.53 19.65 2.90
N LYS A 71 20.71 19.70 2.28
CA LYS A 71 21.93 20.22 2.92
C LYS A 71 21.81 21.71 3.27
N LEU A 72 21.16 22.49 2.42
CA LEU A 72 20.87 23.91 2.64
C LEU A 72 19.65 24.18 3.55
N ASN A 73 18.96 23.13 4.00
CA ASN A 73 17.71 23.24 4.75
C ASN A 73 16.62 24.06 4.03
N GLN A 74 16.46 23.82 2.72
CA GLN A 74 15.49 24.49 1.84
C GLN A 74 14.40 23.50 1.38
N PRO A 75 13.46 23.11 2.26
CA PRO A 75 12.45 22.11 1.93
C PRO A 75 11.49 22.56 0.82
N ASP A 76 11.29 23.87 0.63
CA ASP A 76 10.42 24.44 -0.41
C ASP A 76 10.89 24.12 -1.84
N HIS A 77 12.18 23.80 -2.01
CA HIS A 77 12.76 23.41 -3.29
C HIS A 77 12.54 21.91 -3.60
N ILE A 78 11.94 21.16 -2.68
CA ILE A 78 11.65 19.74 -2.83
C ILE A 78 10.16 19.59 -3.13
N ALA A 79 9.85 19.10 -4.34
CA ALA A 79 8.48 18.86 -4.77
C ALA A 79 7.88 17.61 -4.10
N THR A 80 7.53 17.69 -2.82
CA THR A 80 7.00 16.56 -2.00
C THR A 80 5.61 16.05 -2.41
N HIS A 81 5.07 16.53 -3.53
CA HIS A 81 3.86 16.04 -4.20
C HIS A 81 4.17 15.16 -5.42
N SER A 82 5.41 15.19 -5.93
CA SER A 82 5.86 14.42 -7.10
C SER A 82 6.29 13.00 -6.72
N ALA A 83 5.97 12.00 -7.54
CA ALA A 83 6.43 10.62 -7.30
C ALA A 83 7.96 10.48 -7.43
N ASP A 84 8.57 11.25 -8.33
CA ASP A 84 9.99 11.11 -8.68
C ASP A 84 10.94 11.43 -7.50
N VAL A 85 10.49 12.24 -6.54
CA VAL A 85 11.32 12.59 -5.37
C VAL A 85 11.34 11.51 -4.30
N VAL A 86 10.44 10.52 -4.34
CA VAL A 86 10.28 9.55 -3.25
C VAL A 86 11.47 8.61 -3.14
N ALA A 87 11.93 8.03 -4.25
CA ALA A 87 13.07 7.11 -4.21
C ALA A 87 14.36 7.82 -3.75
N PRO A 88 14.71 9.00 -4.28
CA PRO A 88 15.86 9.76 -3.78
C PRO A 88 15.70 10.21 -2.33
N LEU A 89 14.49 10.55 -1.88
CA LEU A 89 14.24 10.94 -0.49
C LEU A 89 14.40 9.77 0.49
N ILE A 90 13.96 8.57 0.11
CA ILE A 90 14.20 7.33 0.89
C ILE A 90 15.69 7.00 0.94
N GLN A 91 16.43 7.21 -0.15
CA GLN A 91 17.88 7.03 -0.14
C GLN A 91 18.56 8.06 0.76
N ALA A 92 18.11 9.32 0.69
CA ALA A 92 18.65 10.42 1.49
C ALA A 92 18.37 10.24 2.98
N SER A 93 17.26 9.58 3.39
CA SER A 93 17.00 9.27 4.82
C SER A 93 18.00 8.28 5.42
N ARG A 94 18.81 7.65 4.58
CA ARG A 94 19.89 6.71 4.93
C ARG A 94 21.27 7.25 4.54
N ASP A 95 21.36 8.55 4.23
CA ASP A 95 22.61 9.18 3.83
C ASP A 95 23.62 9.16 5.01
N PRO A 96 24.93 8.97 4.76
CA PRO A 96 25.95 9.08 5.80
C PRO A 96 26.03 10.47 6.43
N ASP A 97 25.61 11.52 5.72
CA ASP A 97 25.44 12.85 6.29
C ASP A 97 24.19 12.88 7.19
N ALA A 98 24.42 13.00 8.50
CA ALA A 98 23.36 12.97 9.50
C ALA A 98 22.34 14.12 9.36
N GLU A 99 22.75 15.30 8.86
CA GLU A 99 21.82 16.40 8.64
C GLU A 99 20.88 16.10 7.47
N ILE A 100 21.43 15.58 6.36
CA ILE A 100 20.65 15.16 5.19
C ILE A 100 19.68 14.05 5.60
N ALA A 101 20.17 13.03 6.31
CA ALA A 101 19.35 11.91 6.76
C ALA A 101 18.18 12.35 7.67
N THR A 102 18.46 13.19 8.65
CA THR A 102 17.45 13.69 9.60
C THR A 102 16.39 14.54 8.88
N ARG A 103 16.81 15.42 7.97
CA ARG A 103 15.87 16.29 7.22
C ARG A 103 15.05 15.48 6.21
N ALA A 104 15.64 14.49 5.55
CA ALA A 104 14.92 13.60 4.64
C ALA A 104 13.86 12.77 5.37
N ASP A 105 14.22 12.18 6.52
CA ASP A 105 13.29 11.43 7.37
C ASP A 105 12.14 12.31 7.87
N TYR A 106 12.41 13.56 8.25
CA TYR A 106 11.37 14.54 8.60
C TYR A 106 10.38 14.77 7.45
N LEU A 107 10.85 14.96 6.22
CA LEU A 107 9.99 15.17 5.06
C LEU A 107 9.15 13.93 4.72
N LEU A 108 9.72 12.72 4.83
CA LEU A 108 8.98 11.47 4.60
C LEU A 108 7.80 11.32 5.57
N ARG A 109 7.95 11.80 6.81
CA ARG A 109 6.91 11.73 7.85
C ARG A 109 5.83 12.78 7.72
N HIS A 110 6.21 14.00 7.32
CA HIS A 110 5.36 15.17 7.52
C HIS A 110 4.95 15.90 6.23
N ALA A 111 5.66 15.69 5.13
CA ALA A 111 5.51 16.53 3.94
C ALA A 111 4.98 15.80 2.69
N LEU A 112 4.94 14.47 2.70
CA LEU A 112 4.48 13.70 1.54
C LEU A 112 2.99 13.92 1.27
N SER A 113 2.66 14.18 0.01
CA SER A 113 1.27 14.34 -0.44
C SER A 113 1.07 13.86 -1.87
N GLY A 114 -0.20 13.75 -2.30
CA GLY A 114 -0.54 13.44 -3.69
C GLY A 114 0.13 12.19 -4.23
N ALA A 115 0.82 12.32 -5.36
CA ALA A 115 1.50 11.21 -6.02
C ALA A 115 2.71 10.69 -5.22
N ALA A 116 3.42 11.57 -4.50
CA ALA A 116 4.55 11.18 -3.65
C ALA A 116 4.11 10.25 -2.51
N LEU A 117 3.00 10.57 -1.83
CA LEU A 117 2.45 9.71 -0.79
C LEU A 117 2.03 8.34 -1.35
N THR A 118 1.36 8.32 -2.51
CA THR A 118 0.98 7.06 -3.16
C THR A 118 2.20 6.22 -3.54
N GLU A 119 3.24 6.84 -4.11
CA GLU A 119 4.48 6.16 -4.47
C GLU A 119 5.25 5.64 -3.25
N PHE A 120 5.29 6.39 -2.16
CA PHE A 120 5.88 5.95 -0.89
C PHE A 120 5.19 4.69 -0.36
N CYS A 121 3.85 4.72 -0.27
CA CYS A 121 3.06 3.58 0.17
C CYS A 121 3.22 2.38 -0.78
N LEU A 122 3.31 2.63 -2.09
CA LEU A 122 3.51 1.59 -3.10
C LEU A 122 4.86 0.90 -2.87
N ARG A 123 5.94 1.67 -2.68
CA ARG A 123 7.26 1.11 -2.37
C ARG A 123 7.25 0.27 -1.11
N TRP A 124 6.66 0.76 -0.02
CA TRP A 124 6.49 -0.06 1.18
C TRP A 124 5.73 -1.36 0.90
N SER A 125 4.62 -1.32 0.14
CA SER A 125 3.83 -2.53 -0.14
C SER A 125 4.60 -3.59 -0.94
N GLN A 126 5.53 -3.16 -1.81
CA GLN A 126 6.34 -4.03 -2.66
C GLN A 126 7.58 -4.59 -1.94
N THR A 127 8.25 -3.76 -1.14
CA THR A 127 9.52 -4.14 -0.48
C THR A 127 9.32 -4.68 0.92
N ARG A 128 8.22 -4.30 1.59
CA ARG A 128 7.95 -4.55 3.02
C ARG A 128 9.12 -4.11 3.92
N ASP A 129 9.78 -3.02 3.54
CA ASP A 129 10.92 -2.47 4.26
C ASP A 129 10.52 -1.96 5.65
N ALA A 130 11.25 -2.40 6.69
CA ALA A 130 10.94 -2.12 8.09
C ALA A 130 11.08 -0.63 8.46
N HIS A 131 11.99 0.10 7.81
CA HIS A 131 12.15 1.54 8.06
C HIS A 131 10.97 2.32 7.45
N LEU A 132 10.55 1.96 6.23
CA LEU A 132 9.35 2.54 5.62
C LEU A 132 8.09 2.22 6.43
N GLU A 133 7.99 1.00 6.96
CA GLU A 133 6.91 0.60 7.85
C GLU A 133 6.87 1.45 9.13
N THR A 134 8.03 1.71 9.74
CA THR A 134 8.12 2.56 10.93
C THR A 134 7.59 3.97 10.64
N ILE A 135 7.98 4.56 9.50
CA ILE A 135 7.49 5.87 9.05
C ILE A 135 5.97 5.82 8.81
N LEU A 136 5.48 4.80 8.11
CA LEU A 136 4.06 4.57 7.82
C LEU A 136 3.23 4.56 9.11
N LEU A 137 3.65 3.77 10.11
CA LEU A 137 2.97 3.61 11.40
C LEU A 137 2.97 4.90 12.22
N GLN A 138 4.12 5.57 12.33
CA GLN A 138 4.26 6.77 13.15
C GLN A 138 3.53 7.98 12.55
N SER A 139 3.47 8.05 11.22
CA SER A 139 2.90 9.18 10.50
C SER A 139 1.47 8.93 10.00
N GLN A 140 0.93 7.73 10.23
CA GLN A 140 -0.45 7.34 9.88
C GLN A 140 -0.78 7.60 8.41
N LEU A 141 0.17 7.29 7.51
CA LEU A 141 0.08 7.63 6.09
C LEU A 141 -0.90 6.69 5.37
N ILE A 142 -1.98 7.25 4.83
CA ILE A 142 -2.97 6.49 4.04
C ILE A 142 -3.16 7.17 2.68
N PRO A 143 -2.84 6.49 1.57
CA PRO A 143 -3.04 7.06 0.25
C PRO A 143 -4.53 7.12 -0.09
N ARG A 144 -4.94 8.10 -0.92
CA ARG A 144 -6.34 8.20 -1.39
C ARG A 144 -6.65 7.17 -2.47
N GLN A 145 -5.67 6.88 -3.31
CA GLN A 145 -5.71 5.96 -4.45
C GLN A 145 -4.34 5.31 -4.65
N PRO A 146 -4.27 4.12 -5.27
CA PRO A 146 -5.40 3.28 -5.68
C PRO A 146 -6.08 2.59 -4.47
N GLN A 147 -7.34 2.17 -4.62
CA GLN A 147 -8.12 1.59 -3.53
C GLN A 147 -7.50 0.36 -2.86
N PRO A 148 -6.90 -0.61 -3.59
CA PRO A 148 -6.26 -1.76 -2.95
C PRO A 148 -5.09 -1.34 -2.04
N LEU A 149 -4.30 -0.36 -2.47
CA LEU A 149 -3.18 0.16 -1.67
C LEU A 149 -3.69 0.91 -0.44
N ARG A 150 -4.73 1.73 -0.60
CA ARG A 150 -5.40 2.41 0.52
C ARG A 150 -5.87 1.41 1.56
N LEU A 151 -6.52 0.33 1.12
CA LEU A 151 -7.01 -0.72 2.00
C LEU A 151 -5.85 -1.39 2.75
N LEU A 152 -4.79 -1.76 2.03
CA LEU A 152 -3.61 -2.41 2.62
C LEU A 152 -2.95 -1.55 3.70
N CYS A 153 -2.72 -0.27 3.43
CA CYS A 153 -2.18 0.67 4.42
C CYS A 153 -3.13 0.86 5.61
N ALA A 154 -4.44 1.01 5.35
CA ALA A 154 -5.44 1.15 6.42
C ALA A 154 -5.46 -0.09 7.34
N LEU A 155 -5.39 -1.29 6.78
CA LEU A 155 -5.31 -2.55 7.53
C LEU A 155 -4.04 -2.63 8.37
N LYS A 156 -2.88 -2.28 7.81
CA LYS A 156 -1.62 -2.27 8.57
C LYS A 156 -1.65 -1.29 9.74
N LEU A 157 -2.29 -0.14 9.54
CA LEU A 157 -2.42 0.91 10.54
C LEU A 157 -3.56 0.66 11.54
N GLY A 158 -4.37 -0.38 11.36
CA GLY A 158 -5.51 -0.69 12.24
C GLY A 158 -6.75 0.19 12.04
N HIS A 159 -6.84 0.94 10.93
CA HIS A 159 -8.04 1.71 10.55
C HIS A 159 -9.12 0.77 10.01
N GLN A 160 -9.75 0.02 10.91
CA GLN A 160 -10.76 -0.97 10.56
C GLN A 160 -11.99 -0.34 9.91
N ASP A 161 -12.31 0.92 10.21
CA ASP A 161 -13.46 1.61 9.64
C ASP A 161 -13.39 1.73 8.11
N VAL A 162 -12.19 1.93 7.55
CA VAL A 162 -11.96 1.97 6.11
C VAL A 162 -12.24 0.60 5.48
N ALA A 163 -11.79 -0.48 6.13
CA ALA A 163 -11.99 -1.84 5.65
C ALA A 163 -13.43 -2.33 5.83
N GLN A 164 -14.11 -1.95 6.92
CA GLN A 164 -15.52 -2.29 7.17
C GLN A 164 -16.48 -1.60 6.20
N LYS A 165 -16.10 -0.42 5.69
CA LYS A 165 -16.84 0.32 4.65
C LYS A 165 -16.39 -0.05 3.23
N CYS A 166 -15.66 -1.15 3.07
CA CYS A 166 -15.17 -1.61 1.78
C CYS A 166 -16.35 -1.86 0.82
N PRO A 167 -16.39 -1.22 -0.36
CA PRO A 167 -17.44 -1.46 -1.34
C PRO A 167 -17.27 -2.83 -2.00
N PRO A 168 -18.33 -3.43 -2.59
CA PRO A 168 -18.30 -4.77 -3.17
C PRO A 168 -17.14 -5.02 -4.15
N ARG A 169 -16.84 -4.03 -5.01
CA ARG A 169 -15.77 -4.09 -6.02
C ARG A 169 -14.35 -4.26 -5.44
N ASN A 170 -14.15 -3.96 -4.16
CA ASN A 170 -12.86 -4.06 -3.48
C ASN A 170 -12.80 -5.27 -2.52
N LEU A 171 -13.88 -6.06 -2.41
CA LEU A 171 -13.91 -7.22 -1.51
C LEU A 171 -12.88 -8.27 -1.86
N GLU A 172 -12.57 -8.48 -3.14
CA GLU A 172 -11.51 -9.39 -3.55
C GLU A 172 -10.15 -8.97 -3.01
N SER A 173 -9.85 -7.66 -2.97
CA SER A 173 -8.63 -7.15 -2.36
C SER A 173 -8.62 -7.35 -0.84
N LEU A 174 -9.77 -7.23 -0.18
CA LEU A 174 -9.90 -7.48 1.25
C LEU A 174 -9.73 -8.98 1.59
N LEU A 175 -10.33 -9.87 0.78
CA LEU A 175 -10.15 -11.32 0.89
C LEU A 175 -8.71 -11.73 0.62
N ALA A 176 -8.04 -11.12 -0.37
CA ALA A 176 -6.62 -11.34 -0.61
C ALA A 176 -5.76 -10.92 0.59
N ALA A 177 -6.12 -9.83 1.28
CA ALA A 177 -5.43 -9.38 2.49
C ALA A 177 -5.55 -10.36 3.67
N CYS A 178 -6.57 -11.23 3.70
CA CYS A 178 -6.64 -12.32 4.68
C CYS A 178 -5.55 -13.39 4.47
N GLN A 179 -4.87 -13.40 3.32
CA GLN A 179 -3.73 -14.26 3.03
C GLN A 179 -2.42 -13.47 2.96
N ASP A 180 -2.39 -12.22 3.43
CA ASP A 180 -1.17 -11.43 3.49
C ASP A 180 -0.17 -12.07 4.47
N PRO A 181 1.13 -12.11 4.15
CA PRO A 181 2.16 -12.63 5.07
C PRO A 181 2.28 -11.82 6.36
N ASP A 182 1.81 -10.56 6.36
CA ASP A 182 1.77 -9.74 7.57
C ASP A 182 0.57 -10.11 8.45
N GLU A 183 0.85 -10.70 9.62
CA GLU A 183 -0.18 -11.14 10.57
C GLU A 183 -1.11 -10.00 11.03
N THR A 184 -0.62 -8.76 11.10
CA THR A 184 -1.45 -7.60 11.48
C THR A 184 -2.45 -7.29 10.38
N ILE A 185 -2.01 -7.31 9.12
CA ILE A 185 -2.89 -7.10 7.97
C ILE A 185 -3.91 -8.23 7.86
N GLN A 186 -3.46 -9.48 7.96
CA GLN A 186 -4.32 -10.66 7.92
C GLN A 186 -5.41 -10.62 9.00
N SER A 187 -5.02 -10.40 10.26
CA SER A 187 -5.95 -10.37 11.38
C SER A 187 -6.95 -9.22 11.27
N ASN A 188 -6.49 -8.02 10.90
CA ASN A 188 -7.37 -6.87 10.68
C ASN A 188 -8.30 -7.07 9.48
N ALA A 189 -7.85 -7.73 8.41
CA ALA A 189 -8.67 -8.03 7.24
C ALA A 189 -9.82 -8.97 7.61
N ARG A 190 -9.52 -10.06 8.33
CA ARG A 190 -10.53 -11.01 8.82
C ARG A 190 -11.53 -10.33 9.75
N ALA A 191 -11.05 -9.54 10.71
CA ALA A 191 -11.92 -8.80 11.62
C ALA A 191 -12.85 -7.82 10.87
N ALA A 192 -12.32 -7.12 9.86
CA ALA A 192 -13.10 -6.20 9.05
C ALA A 192 -14.16 -6.91 8.19
N LEU A 193 -13.85 -8.08 7.64
CA LEU A 193 -14.82 -8.88 6.88
C LEU A 193 -16.01 -9.29 7.74
N CYS A 194 -15.80 -9.68 9.00
CA CYS A 194 -16.90 -10.04 9.91
C CYS A 194 -17.76 -8.83 10.32
N GLN A 195 -17.26 -7.61 10.14
CA GLN A 195 -17.91 -6.36 10.57
C GLN A 195 -18.26 -5.42 9.40
N LEU A 196 -18.40 -5.96 8.18
CA LEU A 196 -18.80 -5.16 7.01
C LEU A 196 -20.07 -4.35 7.28
N GLN A 197 -20.08 -3.07 6.92
CA GLN A 197 -21.19 -2.16 7.23
C GLN A 197 -22.25 -2.10 6.11
N SER A 198 -21.83 -2.18 4.84
CA SER A 198 -22.74 -2.09 3.69
C SER A 198 -23.49 -3.39 3.48
N LYS A 199 -24.81 -3.31 3.28
CA LYS A 199 -25.63 -4.49 2.93
C LYS A 199 -25.19 -5.11 1.61
N GLU A 200 -24.82 -4.27 0.65
CA GLU A 200 -24.32 -4.66 -0.66
C GLU A 200 -23.02 -5.44 -0.55
N SER A 201 -22.12 -5.04 0.35
CA SER A 201 -20.86 -5.75 0.59
C SER A 201 -21.09 -7.09 1.29
N ARG A 202 -22.04 -7.15 2.23
CA ARG A 202 -22.43 -8.42 2.88
C ARG A 202 -23.02 -9.40 1.87
N GLU A 203 -23.93 -8.93 1.01
CA GLU A 203 -24.53 -9.74 -0.05
C GLU A 203 -23.46 -10.23 -1.03
N ALA A 204 -22.57 -9.33 -1.47
CA ALA A 204 -21.47 -9.69 -2.36
C ALA A 204 -20.51 -10.70 -1.71
N LEU A 205 -20.24 -10.61 -0.41
CA LEU A 205 -19.44 -11.60 0.31
C LEU A 205 -20.08 -12.99 0.28
N CYS A 206 -21.38 -13.08 0.58
CA CYS A 206 -22.12 -14.34 0.48
C CYS A 206 -22.13 -14.86 -0.97
N GLN A 207 -22.29 -13.99 -1.96
CA GLN A 207 -22.27 -14.35 -3.37
C GLN A 207 -20.91 -14.92 -3.80
N ILE A 208 -19.80 -14.33 -3.32
CA ILE A 208 -18.45 -14.86 -3.59
C ILE A 208 -18.36 -16.31 -3.09
N PHE A 209 -18.73 -16.57 -1.83
CA PHE A 209 -18.74 -17.94 -1.30
C PHE A 209 -19.64 -18.89 -2.11
N LEU A 210 -20.84 -18.46 -2.47
CA LEU A 210 -21.75 -19.28 -3.27
C LEU A 210 -21.16 -19.61 -4.65
N ALA A 211 -20.53 -18.64 -5.30
CA ALA A 211 -19.96 -18.80 -6.64
C ALA A 211 -18.72 -19.70 -6.67
N ASN A 212 -17.76 -19.51 -5.76
CA ASN A 212 -16.44 -20.17 -5.87
C ASN A 212 -16.03 -20.99 -4.63
N GLY A 213 -16.83 -20.97 -3.55
CA GLY A 213 -16.51 -21.72 -2.34
C GLY A 213 -15.35 -21.14 -1.52
N ASN A 214 -15.05 -19.84 -1.65
CA ASN A 214 -14.01 -19.18 -0.88
C ASN A 214 -14.23 -19.34 0.64
N GLU A 215 -13.27 -19.94 1.33
CA GLU A 215 -13.38 -20.29 2.76
C GLU A 215 -13.30 -19.06 3.67
N GLU A 216 -12.51 -18.04 3.34
CA GLU A 216 -12.46 -16.79 4.12
C GLU A 216 -13.80 -16.05 4.02
N ALA A 217 -14.42 -16.03 2.83
CA ALA A 217 -15.75 -15.47 2.64
C ALA A 217 -16.83 -16.27 3.39
N ARG A 218 -16.71 -17.61 3.42
CA ARG A 218 -17.58 -18.49 4.21
C ARG A 218 -17.50 -18.15 5.69
N GLN A 219 -16.29 -18.17 6.25
CA GLN A 219 -16.05 -17.98 7.68
C GLN A 219 -16.50 -16.58 8.10
N ALA A 220 -16.12 -15.55 7.35
CA ALA A 220 -16.52 -14.18 7.66
C ALA A 220 -18.03 -13.94 7.56
N ALA A 221 -18.72 -14.56 6.59
CA ALA A 221 -20.18 -14.46 6.49
C ALA A 221 -20.88 -15.16 7.65
N ILE A 222 -20.37 -16.32 8.11
CA ILE A 222 -20.89 -17.02 9.29
C ILE A 222 -20.66 -16.17 10.55
N ASP A 223 -19.42 -15.74 10.79
CA ASP A 223 -19.05 -15.00 12.00
C ASP A 223 -19.71 -13.62 12.06
N GLY A 224 -19.90 -12.97 10.91
CA GLY A 224 -20.63 -11.72 10.78
C GLY A 224 -22.16 -11.89 10.82
N GLY A 225 -22.68 -13.12 10.79
CA GLY A 225 -24.11 -13.42 10.73
C GLY A 225 -24.78 -12.91 9.45
N PHE A 226 -24.04 -12.84 8.34
CA PHE A 226 -24.54 -12.37 7.06
C PHE A 226 -25.29 -13.47 6.32
N GLN A 227 -26.39 -13.10 5.69
CA GLN A 227 -27.22 -14.01 4.91
C GLN A 227 -27.67 -13.33 3.61
N PRO A 228 -27.71 -14.08 2.50
CA PRO A 228 -28.27 -13.56 1.26
C PRO A 228 -29.69 -13.03 1.41
N VAL A 229 -30.03 -11.96 0.70
CA VAL A 229 -31.39 -11.38 0.70
C VAL A 229 -32.36 -12.30 -0.05
N GLU A 230 -31.94 -12.85 -1.19
CA GLU A 230 -32.75 -13.76 -2.01
C GLU A 230 -32.97 -15.10 -1.29
N MET A 231 -34.21 -15.59 -1.26
CA MET A 231 -34.60 -16.80 -0.53
C MET A 231 -33.86 -18.05 -1.04
N GLU A 232 -33.73 -18.21 -2.36
CA GLU A 232 -33.04 -19.32 -3.00
C GLU A 232 -31.56 -19.37 -2.59
N ARG A 233 -30.88 -18.23 -2.69
CA ARG A 233 -29.47 -18.09 -2.27
C ARG A 233 -29.32 -18.29 -0.78
N ARG A 234 -30.28 -17.85 0.04
CA ARG A 234 -30.27 -18.04 1.49
C ARG A 234 -30.39 -19.51 1.85
N ALA A 235 -31.32 -20.25 1.25
CA ALA A 235 -31.45 -21.69 1.45
C ALA A 235 -30.13 -22.41 1.10
N LEU A 236 -29.57 -22.11 -0.07
CA LEU A 236 -28.29 -22.66 -0.51
C LEU A 236 -27.14 -22.31 0.44
N PHE A 237 -27.05 -21.05 0.88
CA PHE A 237 -26.02 -20.59 1.80
C PHE A 237 -26.10 -21.32 3.14
N LEU A 238 -27.28 -21.37 3.76
CA LEU A 238 -27.48 -22.04 5.05
C LEU A 238 -27.17 -23.54 4.96
N PHE A 239 -27.56 -24.17 3.86
CA PHE A 239 -27.23 -25.58 3.59
C PHE A 239 -25.72 -25.81 3.45
N LEU A 240 -25.03 -25.05 2.59
CA LEU A 240 -23.59 -25.21 2.36
C LEU A 240 -22.75 -24.83 3.58
N THR A 241 -23.27 -23.99 4.46
CA THR A 241 -22.62 -23.61 5.74
C THR A 241 -23.03 -24.50 6.92
N ALA A 242 -23.83 -25.56 6.68
CA ALA A 242 -24.29 -26.50 7.70
C ALA A 242 -25.13 -25.87 8.84
N GLN A 243 -25.81 -24.75 8.57
CA GLN A 243 -26.71 -24.08 9.51
C GLN A 243 -28.10 -24.72 9.46
N TRP A 244 -28.18 -26.01 9.81
CA TRP A 244 -29.36 -26.87 9.59
C TRP A 244 -30.66 -26.32 10.15
N HIS A 245 -30.63 -25.83 11.40
CA HIS A 245 -31.84 -25.32 12.05
C HIS A 245 -32.43 -24.11 11.30
N LEU A 246 -31.58 -23.22 10.80
CA LEU A 246 -32.02 -22.08 10.00
C LEU A 246 -32.46 -22.51 8.60
N TYR A 247 -31.73 -23.45 7.98
CA TYR A 247 -32.07 -24.00 6.68
C TYR A 247 -33.48 -24.62 6.66
N GLU A 248 -33.80 -25.44 7.66
CA GLU A 248 -35.10 -26.11 7.79
C GLU A 248 -36.27 -25.12 7.90
N THR A 249 -36.04 -23.90 8.41
CA THR A 249 -37.08 -22.85 8.43
C THR A 249 -37.35 -22.21 7.06
N VAL A 250 -36.36 -22.26 6.15
CA VAL A 250 -36.42 -21.63 4.83
C VAL A 250 -36.91 -22.62 3.77
N ASP A 251 -36.43 -23.86 3.80
CA ASP A 251 -36.71 -24.89 2.78
C ASP A 251 -37.03 -26.25 3.43
N PHE A 252 -38.10 -26.27 4.24
CA PHE A 252 -38.49 -27.46 5.01
C PHE A 252 -38.81 -28.68 4.13
N ASP A 253 -39.36 -28.46 2.94
CA ASP A 253 -39.75 -29.50 1.97
C ASP A 253 -38.66 -29.76 0.91
N GLN A 254 -37.52 -29.07 1.02
CA GLN A 254 -36.33 -29.22 0.17
C GLN A 254 -36.60 -28.91 -1.31
N ARG A 255 -37.71 -28.23 -1.63
CA ARG A 255 -38.08 -27.90 -3.02
C ARG A 255 -37.10 -26.92 -3.63
N ILE A 256 -36.64 -25.95 -2.85
CA ILE A 256 -35.73 -24.92 -3.33
C ILE A 256 -34.39 -25.57 -3.72
N LEU A 257 -33.81 -26.38 -2.84
CA LEU A 257 -32.54 -27.03 -3.14
C LEU A 257 -32.61 -28.06 -4.27
N ARG A 258 -33.72 -28.78 -4.45
CA ARG A 258 -33.89 -29.68 -5.61
C ARG A 258 -33.83 -28.90 -6.92
N VAL A 259 -34.57 -27.81 -7.04
CA VAL A 259 -34.57 -26.95 -8.24
C VAL A 259 -33.18 -26.36 -8.49
N ILE A 260 -32.49 -25.92 -7.43
CA ILE A 260 -31.11 -25.43 -7.53
C ILE A 260 -30.18 -26.55 -8.00
N TYR A 261 -30.27 -27.76 -7.43
CA TYR A 261 -29.41 -28.88 -7.81
C TYR A 261 -29.57 -29.27 -9.28
N ASP A 262 -30.81 -29.33 -9.78
CA ASP A 262 -31.13 -29.68 -11.17
C ASP A 262 -30.56 -28.69 -12.19
N THR A 263 -30.51 -27.41 -11.82
CA THR A 263 -30.06 -26.30 -12.69
C THR A 263 -28.62 -25.87 -12.43
N ALA A 264 -28.03 -26.30 -11.32
CA ALA A 264 -26.68 -25.91 -10.90
C ALA A 264 -25.59 -26.44 -11.85
N ALA A 265 -24.48 -25.69 -11.90
CA ALA A 265 -23.25 -26.14 -12.54
C ALA A 265 -22.64 -27.36 -11.81
N PRO A 266 -21.82 -28.18 -12.50
CA PRO A 266 -21.25 -29.41 -11.93
C PRO A 266 -20.49 -29.18 -10.61
N GLU A 267 -19.76 -28.07 -10.49
CA GLU A 267 -18.96 -27.73 -9.31
C GLU A 267 -19.85 -27.49 -8.10
N LEU A 268 -20.97 -26.79 -8.28
CA LEU A 268 -21.93 -26.52 -7.23
C LEU A 268 -22.69 -27.80 -6.82
N ARG A 269 -23.07 -28.65 -7.77
CA ARG A 269 -23.67 -29.97 -7.46
C ARG A 269 -22.72 -30.83 -6.64
N GLN A 270 -21.43 -30.84 -6.98
CA GLN A 270 -20.42 -31.59 -6.24
C GLN A 270 -20.30 -31.07 -4.80
N ARG A 271 -20.31 -29.75 -4.60
CA ARG A 271 -20.31 -29.14 -3.26
C ARG A 271 -21.56 -29.55 -2.47
N MET A 272 -22.75 -29.47 -3.07
CA MET A 272 -24.00 -29.89 -2.43
C MET A 272 -23.97 -31.37 -2.05
N ALA A 273 -23.54 -32.25 -2.97
CA ALA A 273 -23.44 -33.69 -2.72
C ALA A 273 -22.45 -34.01 -1.60
N ARG A 274 -21.28 -33.33 -1.57
CA ARG A 274 -20.32 -33.45 -0.46
C ARG A 274 -20.96 -33.02 0.87
N THR A 275 -21.68 -31.90 0.88
CA THR A 275 -22.38 -31.43 2.08
C THR A 275 -23.39 -32.48 2.60
N VAL A 276 -24.18 -33.11 1.72
CA VAL A 276 -25.10 -34.21 2.09
C VAL A 276 -24.33 -35.39 2.70
N GLN A 277 -23.25 -35.81 2.03
CA GLN A 277 -22.43 -36.95 2.46
C GLN A 277 -21.80 -36.69 3.83
N THR A 278 -21.23 -35.51 4.05
CA THR A 278 -20.59 -35.13 5.32
C THR A 278 -21.62 -34.92 6.44
N ALA A 279 -22.82 -34.45 6.13
CA ALA A 279 -23.88 -34.27 7.12
C ALA A 279 -24.42 -35.60 7.67
N GLY A 280 -24.32 -36.71 6.92
CA GLY A 280 -24.79 -38.03 7.33
C GLY A 280 -26.31 -38.13 7.51
N ARG A 281 -27.06 -37.15 7.00
CA ARG A 281 -28.52 -37.03 7.15
C ARG A 281 -29.23 -37.58 5.91
N ILE A 282 -29.86 -38.74 6.06
CA ILE A 282 -30.56 -39.46 4.97
C ILE A 282 -31.69 -38.61 4.38
N GLU A 283 -32.34 -37.79 5.19
CA GLU A 283 -33.41 -36.87 4.77
C GLU A 283 -32.99 -35.90 3.65
N PHE A 284 -31.70 -35.55 3.57
CA PHE A 284 -31.15 -34.67 2.54
C PHE A 284 -30.73 -35.39 1.25
N LEU A 285 -30.73 -36.73 1.22
CA LEU A 285 -30.46 -37.48 -0.02
C LEU A 285 -31.50 -37.16 -1.10
N THR A 286 -32.71 -36.78 -0.70
CA THR A 286 -33.77 -36.43 -1.64
C THR A 286 -33.51 -35.14 -2.43
N ILE A 287 -32.47 -34.36 -2.05
CA ILE A 287 -32.01 -33.19 -2.83
C ILE A 287 -31.25 -33.64 -4.09
N LEU A 288 -30.62 -34.83 -4.05
CA LEU A 288 -29.73 -35.33 -5.10
C LEU A 288 -30.44 -36.22 -6.14
N THR A 289 -31.73 -36.49 -5.94
CA THR A 289 -32.57 -37.42 -6.70
C THR A 289 -33.68 -36.71 -7.42
#